data_AF-A0A0B8WVA4-F1
#
_entry.id   AF-A0A0B8WVA4-F1
#
_cell.length_a   1.000
_cell.length_b   1.000
_cell.length_c   1.000
_cell.angle_alpha   90.00
_cell.angle_beta   90.00
_cell.angle_gamma   90.00
#
_symmetry.space_group_name_H-M   'P 1'
#
loop_
_entity.id
_entity.type
_entity.pdbx_description
1 polymer ?
#
loop_
_entity_poly.entity_id
_entity_poly.type
_entity_poly.pdbx_seq_one_letter_code
_entity_poly.pdbx_strand_id
1 'polypeptide(L)'
;MWALDNSPRSECPIFYSGSAGVQTDQESKLERTPVTASNIRVRKSFAKNKQVIDIPNLIELQKSSYEAFIQKDMDPDRRGDAGLNGVFKSVFPITDFNNTASLEFVSYTLEPAKYDVDECRQRGMTFAAPIKVTLRLIVFDVD
;
A
#
# COMPACT_ATOMS: atom_id res chain seq x y z
N MET A 1 -42.06 2.70 4.04
CA MET A 1 -42.76 1.44 3.72
C MET A 1 -41.88 0.70 2.72
N TRP A 2 -40.88 -0.10 3.15
CA TRP A 2 -40.95 -1.50 3.64
C TRP A 2 -41.79 -2.38 2.68
N ALA A 3 -41.33 -3.51 2.15
CA ALA A 3 -40.27 -4.40 2.61
C ALA A 3 -39.71 -5.27 1.46
N LEU A 4 -38.48 -5.76 1.67
CA LEU A 4 -37.88 -6.94 1.03
C LEU A 4 -38.36 -8.18 1.78
N ASP A 5 -38.64 -9.28 1.06
CA ASP A 5 -38.41 -10.62 1.62
C ASP A 5 -38.19 -11.71 0.54
N ASN A 6 -36.98 -12.27 0.64
CA ASN A 6 -36.42 -13.61 0.39
C ASN A 6 -36.84 -14.56 -0.75
N SER A 7 -35.80 -14.92 -1.52
CA SER A 7 -35.31 -16.28 -1.84
C SER A 7 -36.19 -17.20 -2.71
N PRO A 8 -35.58 -17.94 -3.66
CA PRO A 8 -35.27 -19.34 -3.32
C PRO A 8 -33.97 -19.89 -3.92
N ARG A 9 -33.38 -20.86 -3.21
CA ARG A 9 -32.42 -21.85 -3.74
C ARG A 9 -33.08 -22.67 -4.86
N SER A 10 -32.34 -22.97 -5.93
CA SER A 10 -32.69 -24.04 -6.87
C SER A 10 -31.51 -24.98 -7.08
N GLU A 11 -31.85 -26.26 -7.00
CA GLU A 11 -31.04 -27.44 -7.24
C GLU A 11 -30.77 -27.62 -8.75
N CYS A 12 -29.59 -28.14 -9.09
CA CYS A 12 -29.28 -28.77 -10.38
C CYS A 12 -30.09 -30.08 -10.49
N PRO A 13 -30.46 -30.63 -11.68
CA PRO A 13 -29.42 -31.26 -12.53
C PRO A 13 -29.76 -31.51 -14.04
N ILE A 14 -28.69 -31.82 -14.80
CA ILE A 14 -28.50 -32.83 -15.88
C ILE A 14 -29.56 -33.04 -17.00
N PHE A 15 -29.15 -32.98 -18.28
CA PHE A 15 -28.79 -34.14 -19.13
C PHE A 15 -28.51 -33.73 -20.60
N TYR A 16 -27.48 -34.34 -21.20
CA TYR A 16 -27.09 -34.26 -22.61
C TYR A 16 -27.86 -35.29 -23.47
N SER A 17 -28.12 -35.01 -24.76
CA SER A 17 -27.58 -35.81 -25.89
C SER A 17 -28.21 -35.48 -27.25
N GLY A 18 -27.34 -35.53 -28.28
CA GLY A 18 -27.67 -35.73 -29.71
C GLY A 18 -27.72 -34.45 -30.55
N SER A 19 -27.16 -34.34 -31.76
CA SER A 19 -26.22 -35.13 -32.56
C SER A 19 -26.00 -34.37 -33.88
N ALA A 20 -24.73 -34.32 -34.32
CA ALA A 20 -24.23 -34.16 -35.69
C ALA A 20 -24.79 -33.10 -36.66
N GLY A 21 -23.91 -32.15 -37.03
CA GLY A 21 -24.01 -31.29 -38.22
C GLY A 21 -22.70 -30.52 -38.42
N VAL A 22 -21.94 -30.88 -39.46
CA VAL A 22 -20.63 -30.32 -39.81
C VAL A 22 -20.80 -29.01 -40.58
N GLN A 23 -20.13 -27.94 -40.15
CA GLN A 23 -19.62 -26.89 -41.05
C GLN A 23 -18.49 -26.12 -40.36
N THR A 24 -17.44 -25.94 -41.14
CA THR A 24 -16.15 -25.31 -40.89
C THR A 24 -16.27 -23.83 -40.51
N ASP A 25 -15.22 -23.36 -39.81
CA ASP A 25 -14.93 -22.01 -39.30
C ASP A 25 -15.11 -21.88 -37.77
N GLN A 26 -14.11 -22.34 -37.00
CA GLN A 26 -14.00 -22.07 -35.56
C GLN A 26 -12.78 -21.21 -35.27
N GLU A 27 -13.00 -19.91 -35.37
CA GLU A 27 -12.30 -18.88 -34.62
C GLU A 27 -12.29 -19.25 -33.13
N SER A 28 -11.11 -19.22 -32.52
CA SER A 28 -10.86 -19.58 -31.11
C SER A 28 -11.80 -18.82 -30.17
N LYS A 29 -12.83 -19.52 -29.72
CA LYS A 29 -13.84 -19.07 -28.76
C LYS A 29 -13.20 -18.93 -27.38
N LEU A 30 -12.67 -17.75 -27.06
CA LEU A 30 -12.49 -17.36 -25.66
C LEU A 30 -13.88 -17.12 -25.09
N GLU A 31 -14.26 -18.05 -24.23
CA GLU A 31 -15.48 -18.12 -23.46
C GLU A 31 -15.81 -16.76 -22.81
N ARG A 32 -16.78 -16.04 -23.37
CA ARG A 32 -17.35 -14.87 -22.72
C ARG A 32 -18.26 -15.38 -21.61
N THR A 33 -17.74 -15.42 -20.39
CA THR A 33 -18.60 -15.53 -19.21
C THR A 33 -19.63 -14.39 -19.26
N PRO A 34 -20.94 -14.69 -19.11
CA PRO A 34 -21.96 -13.67 -19.16
C PRO A 34 -21.81 -12.78 -17.93
N VAL A 35 -21.44 -11.53 -18.18
CA VAL A 35 -21.30 -10.51 -17.14
C VAL A 35 -22.71 -10.12 -16.69
N THR A 36 -23.18 -10.71 -15.60
CA THR A 36 -24.49 -10.37 -15.05
C THR A 36 -24.44 -8.97 -14.42
N ALA A 37 -25.03 -8.02 -15.15
CA ALA A 37 -25.80 -6.86 -14.68
C ALA A 37 -25.12 -5.82 -13.75
N SER A 38 -24.34 -4.91 -14.35
CA SER A 38 -24.34 -3.48 -13.97
C SER A 38 -23.74 -2.64 -15.09
N ASN A 39 -24.59 -2.08 -15.96
CA ASN A 39 -24.32 -0.96 -16.88
C ASN A 39 -22.89 -0.88 -17.49
N ILE A 40 -22.48 -1.93 -18.20
CA ILE A 40 -21.16 -1.95 -18.87
C ILE A 40 -21.25 -1.08 -20.13
N ARG A 41 -20.92 0.20 -19.99
CA ARG A 41 -20.83 1.13 -21.12
C ARG A 41 -19.55 0.86 -21.91
N VAL A 42 -19.69 0.25 -23.08
CA VAL A 42 -18.55 -0.02 -23.98
C VAL A 42 -17.99 1.29 -24.53
N ARG A 43 -16.74 1.63 -24.18
CA ARG A 43 -16.01 2.77 -24.74
C ARG A 43 -15.33 2.36 -26.03
N LYS A 44 -15.72 2.96 -27.16
CA LYS A 44 -15.01 2.82 -28.44
C LYS A 44 -13.75 3.71 -28.44
N SER A 45 -12.61 3.16 -28.83
CA SER A 45 -11.35 3.89 -29.03
C SER A 45 -11.04 3.93 -30.54
N PHE A 46 -10.66 5.09 -31.05
CA PHE A 46 -10.25 5.30 -32.45
C PHE A 46 -8.73 5.50 -32.59
N ALA A 47 -7.96 5.16 -31.55
CA ALA A 47 -6.51 5.30 -31.57
C ALA A 47 -5.91 4.39 -32.67
N LYS A 48 -5.16 4.99 -33.60
CA LYS A 48 -4.52 4.29 -34.72
C LYS A 48 -3.21 3.60 -34.30
N ASN A 49 -2.54 4.12 -33.29
CA ASN A 49 -1.28 3.61 -32.78
C ASN A 49 -1.52 2.76 -31.53
N LYS A 50 -0.79 1.66 -31.40
CA LYS A 50 -0.82 0.82 -30.20
C LYS A 50 -0.08 1.52 -29.06
N GLN A 51 -0.61 1.43 -27.85
CA GLN A 51 0.17 1.80 -26.65
C GLN A 51 1.33 0.82 -26.52
N VAL A 52 2.55 1.36 -26.51
CA VAL A 52 3.80 0.59 -26.37
C VAL A 52 4.15 0.38 -24.90
N ILE A 53 3.68 1.28 -24.04
CA ILE A 53 3.86 1.23 -22.59
C ILE A 53 2.49 1.41 -21.92
N ASP A 54 2.28 0.66 -20.85
CA ASP A 54 1.08 0.78 -20.01
C ASP A 54 1.14 2.03 -19.14
N ILE A 55 -0.02 2.49 -18.69
CA ILE A 55 -0.10 3.61 -17.75
C ILE A 55 0.47 3.16 -16.40
N PRO A 56 1.53 3.81 -15.90
CA PRO A 56 2.12 3.44 -14.61
C PRO A 56 1.19 3.82 -13.46
N ASN A 57 1.50 3.31 -12.27
CA ASN A 57 0.75 3.65 -11.09
C ASN A 57 0.98 5.15 -10.72
N LEU A 58 -0.07 5.95 -10.83
CA LEU A 58 0.00 7.41 -10.68
C LEU A 58 0.31 7.88 -9.25
N ILE A 59 0.19 6.99 -8.25
CA ILE A 59 0.47 7.29 -6.84
C ILE A 59 1.75 6.60 -6.34
N GLU A 60 2.48 5.92 -7.23
CA GLU A 60 3.67 5.16 -6.88
C GLU A 60 4.77 6.06 -6.33
N LEU A 61 5.04 7.20 -6.97
CA LEU A 61 6.06 8.15 -6.51
C LEU A 61 5.81 8.64 -5.08
N GLN A 62 4.54 8.88 -4.73
CA GLN A 62 4.18 9.35 -3.40
C GLN A 62 4.38 8.26 -2.35
N LYS A 63 3.99 7.02 -2.68
CA LYS A 63 4.17 5.87 -1.80
C LYS A 63 5.64 5.53 -1.61
N SER A 64 6.38 5.39 -2.72
CA SER A 64 7.79 4.98 -2.69
C SER A 64 8.68 6.01 -2.00
N SER A 65 8.42 7.30 -2.19
CA SER A 65 9.16 8.36 -1.50
C SER A 65 8.97 8.29 0.02
N TYR A 66 7.73 8.08 0.47
CA TYR A 66 7.42 7.97 1.91
C TYR A 66 7.98 6.69 2.53
N GLU A 67 7.85 5.56 1.84
CA GLU A 67 8.42 4.27 2.27
C GLU A 67 9.95 4.34 2.36
N ALA A 68 10.60 4.94 1.36
CA ALA A 68 12.04 5.16 1.35
C ALA A 68 12.51 6.12 2.45
N PHE A 69 11.70 7.12 2.80
CA PHE A 69 12.02 8.05 3.87
C PHE A 69 11.91 7.39 5.26
N ILE A 70 10.87 6.60 5.51
CA ILE A 70 10.59 6.03 6.83
C ILE A 70 11.33 4.71 7.10
N GLN A 71 11.58 3.89 6.07
CA GLN A 71 12.27 2.60 6.17
C GLN A 71 11.63 1.65 7.21
N LYS A 72 10.28 1.60 7.23
CA LYS A 72 9.51 0.87 8.25
C LYS A 72 9.81 -0.63 8.30
N ASP A 73 9.98 -1.27 7.14
CA ASP A 73 10.11 -2.72 7.02
C ASP A 73 11.59 -3.20 7.07
N MET A 74 12.52 -2.29 7.35
CA MET A 74 13.95 -2.60 7.46
C MET A 74 14.37 -2.75 8.92
N ASP A 75 15.18 -3.78 9.18
CA ASP A 75 15.83 -4.00 10.46
C ASP A 75 16.71 -2.79 10.84
N PRO A 76 16.63 -2.28 12.09
CA PRO A 76 17.39 -1.11 12.53
C PRO A 76 18.88 -1.15 12.20
N ASP A 77 19.52 -2.32 12.28
CA ASP A 77 20.96 -2.47 12.08
C ASP A 77 21.35 -2.49 10.59
N ARG A 78 20.37 -2.77 9.70
CA ARG A 78 20.56 -2.82 8.25
C ARG A 78 20.04 -1.58 7.53
N ARG A 79 19.54 -0.59 8.26
CA ARG A 79 19.09 0.68 7.67
C ARG A 79 20.28 1.49 7.18
N GLY A 80 20.20 1.91 5.92
CA GLY A 80 21.19 2.83 5.34
C GLY A 80 21.11 4.23 5.95
N ASP A 81 22.08 5.07 5.61
CA ASP A 81 22.17 6.47 6.08
C ASP A 81 21.28 7.41 5.26
N ALA A 82 20.12 6.93 4.84
CA ALA A 82 19.15 7.68 4.04
C ALA A 82 17.83 7.88 4.80
N GLY A 83 17.05 8.87 4.38
CA GLY A 83 15.75 9.16 4.98
C GLY A 83 15.86 9.62 6.44
N LEU A 84 14.94 9.14 7.27
CA LEU A 84 14.85 9.53 8.68
C LEU A 84 16.09 9.12 9.50
N ASN A 85 16.67 7.95 9.21
CA ASN A 85 17.89 7.48 9.87
C ASN A 85 19.07 8.41 9.59
N GLY A 86 19.26 8.79 8.32
CA GLY A 86 20.31 9.71 7.90
C GLY A 86 20.17 11.10 8.53
N VAL A 87 18.94 11.58 8.69
CA VAL A 87 18.67 12.87 9.37
C VAL A 87 19.04 12.81 10.84
N PHE A 88 18.73 11.72 11.55
CA PHE A 88 19.18 11.59 12.93
C PHE A 88 20.71 11.50 13.03
N LYS A 89 21.35 10.72 12.17
CA LYS A 89 22.81 10.61 12.13
C LYS A 89 23.54 11.89 11.73
N SER A 90 22.88 12.83 11.05
CA SER A 90 23.49 14.12 10.68
C SER A 90 23.36 15.19 11.76
N VAL A 91 22.32 15.09 12.61
CA VAL A 91 22.08 16.02 13.73
C VAL A 91 22.83 15.60 14.99
N PHE A 92 23.02 14.30 15.21
CA PHE A 92 23.80 13.77 16.31
C PHE A 92 25.22 13.43 15.82
N PRO A 93 26.28 13.61 16.63
CA PRO A 93 26.27 13.84 18.08
C PRO A 93 26.09 15.31 18.48
N ILE A 94 25.40 15.53 19.61
CA ILE A 94 25.31 16.85 20.25
C ILE A 94 26.21 16.84 21.48
N THR A 95 27.19 17.73 21.53
CA THR A 95 28.13 17.90 22.66
C THR A 95 27.81 19.17 23.43
N ASP A 96 27.95 19.12 24.75
CA ASP A 96 27.85 20.32 25.60
C ASP A 96 29.07 21.25 25.41
N PHE A 97 28.94 22.53 25.75
CA PHE A 97 30.01 23.53 25.63
C PHE A 97 31.27 23.16 26.42
N ASN A 98 31.10 22.49 27.57
CA ASN A 98 32.19 22.06 28.43
C ASN A 98 32.76 20.69 28.03
N ASN A 99 32.24 20.05 26.97
CA ASN A 99 32.58 18.70 26.52
C ASN A 99 32.49 17.62 27.62
N THR A 100 31.75 17.87 28.69
CA THR A 100 31.53 16.91 29.80
C THR A 100 30.52 15.84 29.43
N ALA A 101 29.67 16.08 28.42
CA ALA A 101 28.69 15.10 27.97
C ALA A 101 28.43 15.17 26.46
N SER A 102 28.10 14.03 25.87
CA SER A 102 27.70 13.87 24.47
C SER A 102 26.47 12.99 24.33
N LEU A 103 25.55 13.39 23.45
CA LEU A 103 24.33 12.65 23.14
C LEU A 103 24.46 11.99 21.77
N GLU A 104 24.40 10.66 21.75
CA GLU A 104 24.50 9.83 20.55
C GLU A 104 23.14 9.21 20.18
N PHE A 105 22.88 9.11 18.88
CA PHE A 105 21.72 8.42 18.35
C PHE A 105 22.03 6.92 18.16
N VAL A 106 21.16 6.05 18.69
CA VAL A 106 21.31 4.60 18.55
C VAL A 106 20.33 4.05 17.53
N SER A 107 19.02 4.28 17.71
CA SER A 107 17.98 3.74 16.84
C SER A 107 16.65 4.48 16.98
N TYR A 108 15.73 4.30 16.03
CA TYR A 108 14.34 4.73 16.16
C TYR A 108 13.37 3.60 15.81
N THR A 109 12.21 3.63 16.46
CA THR A 109 11.09 2.70 16.23
C THR A 109 9.82 3.49 15.98
N LEU A 110 9.05 3.06 14.98
CA LEU A 110 7.72 3.59 14.69
C LEU A 110 6.68 2.72 15.36
N GLU A 111 5.83 3.34 16.18
CA GLU A 111 4.69 2.66 16.76
C GLU A 111 3.50 2.66 15.79
N PRO A 112 2.58 1.70 15.90
CA PRO A 112 1.36 1.73 15.10
C PRO A 112 0.54 2.99 15.43
N ALA A 113 -0.23 3.46 14.45
CA ALA A 113 -1.17 4.54 14.64
C ALA A 113 -2.22 4.17 15.71
N LYS A 114 -2.62 5.15 16.52
CA LYS A 114 -3.57 4.94 17.64
C LYS A 114 -4.99 4.63 17.17
N TYR A 115 -5.36 5.13 16.00
CA TYR A 115 -6.71 5.07 15.43
C TYR A 115 -6.63 4.69 13.96
N ASP A 116 -7.71 4.12 13.45
CA ASP A 116 -7.83 3.81 12.01
C ASP A 116 -8.22 5.06 11.20
N VAL A 117 -7.99 5.00 9.89
CA VAL A 117 -8.21 6.11 8.95
C VAL A 117 -9.67 6.58 8.97
N ASP A 118 -10.64 5.67 9.02
CA ASP A 118 -12.05 6.02 9.00
C ASP A 118 -12.52 6.68 10.30
N GLU A 119 -11.97 6.28 11.45
CA GLU A 119 -12.22 6.92 12.74
C GLU A 119 -11.63 8.33 12.77
N CYS A 120 -10.40 8.50 12.27
CA CYS A 120 -9.76 9.81 12.13
C CYS A 120 -10.58 10.76 11.25
N ARG A 121 -11.13 10.26 10.13
CA ARG A 121 -11.99 11.06 9.24
C ARG A 121 -13.30 11.49 9.91
N GLN A 122 -13.96 10.59 10.62
CA GLN A 122 -15.25 10.89 11.28
C GLN A 122 -15.10 11.90 12.42
N ARG A 123 -14.01 11.81 13.19
CA ARG A 123 -13.77 12.67 14.35
C ARG A 123 -12.97 13.94 14.04
N GLY A 124 -12.52 14.12 12.79
CA GLY A 124 -11.67 15.26 12.40
C GLY A 124 -10.28 15.23 13.04
N MET A 125 -9.74 14.04 13.31
CA MET A 125 -8.41 13.86 13.90
C MET A 125 -7.36 13.59 12.82
N THR A 126 -6.08 13.83 13.14
CA THR A 126 -4.96 13.51 12.24
C THR A 126 -4.54 12.04 12.40
N PHE A 127 -4.46 11.31 11.28
CA PHE A 127 -3.89 9.97 11.25
C PHE A 127 -2.36 10.05 11.33
N ALA A 128 -1.77 9.62 12.45
CA ALA A 128 -0.34 9.70 12.70
C ALA A 128 0.15 8.54 13.57
N ALA A 129 1.41 8.15 13.35
CA ALA A 129 2.14 7.15 14.11
C ALA A 129 3.20 7.83 15.01
N PRO A 130 3.31 7.46 16.30
CA PRO A 130 4.36 7.97 17.17
C PRO A 130 5.74 7.43 16.76
N ILE A 131 6.78 8.26 16.89
CA ILE A 131 8.17 7.86 16.70
C ILE A 131 8.86 7.84 18.06
N LYS A 132 9.47 6.71 18.42
CA LYS A 132 10.31 6.55 19.61
C LYS A 132 11.77 6.50 19.19
N VAL A 133 12.60 7.33 19.81
CA VAL A 133 14.04 7.42 19.52
C VAL A 133 14.82 6.96 20.74
N THR A 134 15.78 6.07 20.54
CA THR A 134 16.72 5.60 21.56
C THR A 134 18.02 6.37 21.43
N LEU A 135 18.34 7.13 22.47
CA LEU A 135 19.56 7.93 22.56
C LEU A 135 20.45 7.38 23.66
N ARG A 136 21.76 7.57 23.51
CA ARG A 136 22.78 7.22 24.48
C ARG A 136 23.46 8.49 24.96
N LEU A 137 23.45 8.71 26.27
CA LEU A 137 24.21 9.79 26.91
C LEU A 137 25.57 9.24 27.34
N ILE A 138 26.64 9.89 26.90
CA ILE A 138 28.01 9.65 27.32
C ILE A 138 28.42 10.81 28.22
N VAL A 139 28.94 10.51 29.41
CA VAL A 139 29.48 11.50 30.35
C VAL A 139 30.98 11.26 30.47
N PHE A 140 31.75 12.32 30.29
CA PHE A 140 33.20 12.33 30.45
C PHE A 140 33.52 12.90 31.84
N ASP A 141 34.30 12.15 32.61
CA ASP A 141 34.83 12.66 33.87
C ASP A 141 36.05 13.54 33.56
N VAL A 142 36.05 14.75 34.10
CA VAL A 142 37.13 15.72 33.89
C VAL A 142 37.83 15.84 35.25
N ASP A 143 38.98 15.17 35.39
CA ASP A 143 39.84 15.25 36.58
C ASP A 143 40.41 16.66 36.80
#